data_AF-A0A0U5E102-F1
#
_entry.id   AF-A0A0U5E102-F1
#
_cell.length_a   1.000
_cell.length_b   1.000
_cell.length_c   1.000
_cell.angle_alpha   90.00
_cell.angle_beta   90.00
_cell.angle_gamma   90.00
#
_symmetry.space_group_name_H-M   'P 1'
#
loop_
_entity.id
_entity.type
_entity.pdbx_description
1 polymer ?
#
loop_
_entity_poly.entity_id
_entity_poly.type
_entity_poly.pdbx_seq_one_letter_code
_entity_poly.pdbx_strand_id
1 'polypeptide(L)'
;MEIPSFLVQWPLQAVLAIVAGLIILIVPRVLNYAVATYLLAVGALGLLLVYQGQAVKAQTIIALVAGVLILVKPNILNYVIGIYLILVGLLEAGVIRI
;
A
#
# COMPACT_ATOMS: atom_id res chain seq x y z
N MET A 1 7.72 -26.51 30.64
CA MET A 1 7.41 -26.35 29.21
C MET A 1 8.49 -25.48 28.61
N GLU A 2 9.40 -26.07 27.85
CA GLU A 2 10.41 -25.29 27.12
C GLU A 2 9.68 -24.58 25.99
N ILE A 3 9.58 -23.24 26.07
CA ILE A 3 9.01 -22.46 24.98
C ILE A 3 9.96 -22.61 23.79
N PRO A 4 9.50 -23.11 22.63
CA PRO A 4 10.34 -23.27 21.47
C PRO A 4 11.05 -21.96 21.11
N SER A 5 12.36 -22.03 20.83
CA SER A 5 13.22 -20.87 20.57
C SER A 5 12.76 -20.01 19.38
N PHE A 6 11.98 -20.57 18.45
CA PHE A 6 11.35 -19.83 17.36
C PHE A 6 10.21 -18.90 17.81
N LEU A 7 9.61 -19.11 18.99
CA LEU A 7 8.64 -18.19 19.59
C LEU A 7 9.33 -17.04 20.34
N VAL A 8 10.61 -17.19 20.69
CA VAL A 8 11.37 -16.22 21.50
C VAL A 8 12.09 -15.19 20.63
N GLN A 9 12.37 -15.49 19.36
CA GLN A 9 13.08 -14.60 18.43
C GLN A 9 12.21 -14.23 17.23
N TRP A 10 10.98 -13.77 17.46
CA TRP A 10 10.23 -13.16 16.38
C TRP A 10 10.98 -11.92 15.92
N PRO A 11 11.44 -11.87 14.66
CA PRO A 11 12.21 -10.74 14.18
C PRO A 11 11.31 -9.50 14.24
N LEU A 12 11.83 -8.41 14.77
CA LEU A 12 11.06 -7.18 15.01
C LEU A 12 10.31 -6.71 13.77
N GLN A 13 10.95 -6.86 12.60
CA GLN A 13 10.37 -6.62 11.27
C GLN A 13 9.05 -7.39 11.01
N ALA A 14 8.96 -8.67 11.39
CA ALA A 14 7.76 -9.48 11.20
C ALA A 14 6.60 -8.97 12.06
N VAL A 15 6.89 -8.67 13.33
CA VAL A 15 5.90 -8.10 14.27
C VAL A 15 5.39 -6.76 13.73
N LEU A 16 6.30 -5.89 13.28
CA LEU A 16 5.95 -4.60 12.70
C LEU A 16 5.09 -4.74 11.43
N ALA A 17 5.42 -5.67 10.54
CA ALA A 17 4.67 -5.90 9.30
C ALA A 17 3.23 -6.38 9.59
N ILE A 18 3.06 -7.36 10.49
CA ILE A 18 1.74 -7.87 10.87
C ILE A 18 0.90 -6.76 11.53
N VAL A 19 1.49 -6.02 12.48
CA VAL A 19 0.81 -4.92 13.18
C VAL A 19 0.43 -3.82 12.20
N ALA A 20 1.33 -3.41 11.30
CA ALA A 20 1.02 -2.43 10.27
C ALA A 20 -0.08 -2.91 9.32
N GLY A 21 -0.05 -4.18 8.89
CA GLY A 21 -1.08 -4.80 8.07
C GLY A 21 -2.46 -4.78 8.74
N LEU A 22 -2.53 -5.19 10.01
CA LEU A 22 -3.77 -5.13 10.81
C LEU A 22 -4.26 -3.68 11.00
N ILE A 23 -3.37 -2.75 11.29
CA ILE A 23 -3.71 -1.33 11.42
C ILE A 23 -4.27 -0.79 10.10
N ILE A 24 -3.69 -1.15 8.95
CA ILE A 24 -4.19 -0.74 7.63
C ILE A 24 -5.56 -1.36 7.34
N LEU A 25 -5.83 -2.59 7.79
CA LEU A 25 -7.16 -3.20 7.68
C LEU A 25 -8.20 -2.48 8.55
N ILE A 26 -7.84 -2.09 9.79
CA ILE A 26 -8.76 -1.47 10.76
C ILE A 26 -8.95 0.02 10.48
N VAL A 27 -7.88 0.74 10.12
CA VAL A 27 -7.87 2.19 9.83
C VAL A 27 -7.37 2.41 8.39
N PRO A 28 -8.22 2.12 7.39
CA PRO A 28 -7.85 2.14 5.97
C PRO A 28 -7.46 3.51 5.41
N ARG A 29 -7.77 4.61 6.09
CA ARG A 29 -7.87 5.90 5.39
C ARG A 29 -6.52 6.53 5.02
N VAL A 30 -5.48 6.35 5.85
CA VAL A 30 -4.20 7.06 5.71
C VAL A 30 -3.49 6.70 4.39
N LEU A 31 -3.43 5.42 4.07
CA LEU A 31 -2.71 4.93 2.89
C LEU A 31 -3.37 5.39 1.58
N ASN A 32 -4.70 5.37 1.53
CA ASN A 32 -5.44 5.84 0.37
C ASN A 32 -5.25 7.33 0.11
N TYR A 33 -5.24 8.15 1.15
CA TYR A 33 -4.99 9.58 0.98
C TYR A 33 -3.58 9.83 0.46
N ALA A 34 -2.57 9.10 0.95
CA ALA A 34 -1.20 9.21 0.46
C ALA A 34 -1.11 8.82 -1.03
N VAL A 35 -1.67 7.66 -1.41
CA VAL A 35 -1.61 7.20 -2.81
C VAL A 35 -2.44 8.06 -3.74
N ALA A 36 -3.64 8.48 -3.34
CA ALA A 36 -4.46 9.38 -4.15
C ALA A 36 -3.76 10.73 -4.37
N THR A 37 -3.20 11.32 -3.31
CA THR A 37 -2.46 12.58 -3.43
C THR A 37 -1.28 12.45 -4.38
N TYR A 38 -0.52 11.36 -4.28
CA TYR A 38 0.59 11.07 -5.19
C TYR A 38 0.13 10.96 -6.65
N LEU A 39 -0.90 10.15 -6.91
CA LEU A 39 -1.42 9.95 -8.27
C LEU A 39 -1.99 11.24 -8.87
N LEU A 40 -2.69 12.05 -8.07
CA LEU A 40 -3.17 13.35 -8.51
C LEU A 40 -2.02 14.33 -8.78
N ALA A 41 -0.96 14.33 -7.98
CA ALA A 41 0.21 15.17 -8.22
C ALA A 41 0.91 14.78 -9.54
N VAL A 42 1.14 13.47 -9.77
CA VAL A 42 1.70 12.97 -11.03
C VAL A 42 0.79 13.29 -12.22
N GLY A 43 -0.52 13.13 -12.06
CA GLY A 43 -1.52 13.50 -13.05
C GLY A 43 -1.48 14.99 -13.38
N ALA A 44 -1.43 15.86 -12.36
CA ALA A 44 -1.36 17.31 -12.53
C ALA A 44 -0.06 17.74 -13.23
N LEU A 45 1.09 17.15 -12.88
CA LEU A 45 2.35 17.37 -13.59
C LEU A 45 2.24 16.92 -15.06
N GLY A 46 1.59 15.78 -15.32
CA GLY A 46 1.31 15.32 -16.68
C GLY A 46 0.46 16.31 -17.48
N LEU A 47 -0.57 16.90 -16.87
CA LEU A 47 -1.37 17.95 -17.51
C LEU A 47 -0.56 19.22 -17.78
N LEU A 48 0.35 19.59 -16.88
CA LEU A 48 1.26 20.72 -17.09
C LEU A 48 2.17 20.48 -18.30
N LEU A 49 2.68 19.27 -18.49
CA LEU A 49 3.46 18.88 -19.66
C LEU A 49 2.62 18.98 -20.95
N VAL A 50 1.36 18.53 -20.90
CA VAL A 50 0.42 18.63 -22.03
C VAL A 50 0.15 20.10 -22.37
N TYR A 51 -0.01 20.97 -21.37
CA TYR A 51 -0.17 22.41 -21.59
C TYR A 51 1.04 23.04 -22.28
N GLN A 52 2.25 22.51 -22.05
CA GLN A 52 3.48 22.91 -22.74
C GLN A 52 3.60 22.33 -24.17
N GLY A 53 2.56 21.70 -24.69
CA GLY A 53 2.51 21.13 -26.04
C GLY A 53 3.05 19.70 -26.15
N GLN A 54 3.32 19.01 -25.03
CA GLN A 54 3.65 17.58 -25.05
C GLN A 54 2.41 16.73 -25.37
N ALA A 55 2.61 15.59 -26.02
CA ALA A 55 1.55 14.62 -26.24
C ALA A 55 1.02 14.05 -24.91
N VAL A 56 -0.29 13.81 -24.84
CA VAL A 56 -0.92 13.19 -23.68
C VAL A 56 -0.41 11.75 -23.54
N LYS A 57 0.24 11.47 -22.41
CA LYS A 57 0.66 10.12 -22.06
C LYS A 57 -0.51 9.40 -21.38
N ALA A 58 -0.69 8.12 -21.70
CA ALA A 58 -1.68 7.26 -21.04
C ALA A 58 -1.51 7.29 -19.51
N GLN A 59 -0.27 7.37 -19.03
CA GLN A 59 0.06 7.49 -17.60
C GLN A 59 -0.64 8.69 -16.93
N THR A 60 -0.75 9.84 -17.59
CA THR A 60 -1.42 11.03 -17.03
C THR A 60 -2.90 10.77 -16.79
N ILE A 61 -3.57 10.18 -17.79
CA ILE A 61 -4.99 9.82 -17.70
C ILE A 61 -5.20 8.78 -16.60
N ILE A 62 -4.39 7.71 -16.61
CA ILE A 62 -4.48 6.63 -15.63
C ILE A 62 -4.27 7.17 -14.21
N ALA A 63 -3.28 8.05 -13.99
CA ALA A 63 -2.98 8.61 -12.69
C ALA A 63 -4.13 9.49 -12.16
N LEU A 64 -4.70 10.36 -13.00
CA LEU A 64 -5.84 11.20 -12.61
C LEU A 64 -7.07 10.36 -12.30
N VAL A 65 -7.43 9.42 -13.18
CA VAL A 65 -8.60 8.56 -13.01
C VAL A 65 -8.43 7.69 -11.76
N ALA A 66 -7.29 7.03 -11.59
CA ALA A 66 -7.04 6.21 -10.41
C ALA A 66 -7.01 7.06 -9.12
N GLY A 67 -6.40 8.24 -9.13
CA GLY A 67 -6.37 9.15 -7.97
C GLY A 67 -7.76 9.58 -7.52
N VAL A 68 -8.62 9.98 -8.47
CA VAL A 68 -10.03 10.32 -8.19
C VAL A 68 -10.82 9.09 -7.71
N LEU A 69 -10.64 7.93 -8.36
CA LEU A 69 -11.33 6.71 -7.98
C LEU A 69 -10.95 6.24 -6.57
N ILE A 70 -9.69 6.39 -6.15
CA ILE A 70 -9.24 6.07 -4.79
C ILE A 70 -9.87 7.02 -3.76
N LEU A 71 -10.03 8.31 -4.08
CA LEU A 71 -10.75 9.25 -3.22
C LEU A 71 -12.23 8.88 -3.07
N VAL A 72 -12.88 8.45 -4.16
CA VAL A 72 -14.30 8.08 -4.16
C VAL A 72 -14.54 6.74 -3.45
N LYS A 73 -13.68 5.75 -3.71
CA LYS A 73 -13.81 4.39 -3.14
C LYS A 73 -12.46 3.90 -2.59
N PRO A 74 -12.09 4.34 -1.38
CA PRO A 74 -10.78 4.07 -0.78
C PRO A 74 -10.48 2.59 -0.51
N ASN A 75 -11.49 1.75 -0.32
CA ASN A 75 -11.28 0.48 0.38
C ASN A 75 -10.44 -0.56 -0.39
N ILE A 76 -10.39 -0.50 -1.73
CA ILE A 76 -9.76 -1.55 -2.55
C ILE A 76 -8.25 -1.66 -2.31
N LEU A 77 -7.56 -0.52 -2.22
CA LEU A 77 -6.10 -0.48 -2.12
C LEU A 77 -5.59 -1.04 -0.79
N ASN A 78 -6.30 -0.76 0.31
CA ASN A 78 -5.90 -1.25 1.64
C ASN A 78 -6.05 -2.75 1.81
N TYR A 79 -7.04 -3.37 1.15
CA TYR A 79 -7.15 -4.82 1.20
C TYR A 79 -5.92 -5.47 0.57
N VAL A 80 -5.47 -4.95 -0.59
CA VAL A 80 -4.27 -5.48 -1.27
C VAL A 80 -3.03 -5.30 -0.41
N ILE A 81 -2.78 -4.09 0.10
CA ILE A 81 -1.55 -3.79 0.84
C ILE A 81 -1.57 -4.44 2.23
N GLY A 82 -2.71 -4.45 2.89
CA GLY A 82 -2.86 -5.08 4.20
C GLY A 82 -2.69 -6.60 4.15
N ILE A 83 -3.28 -7.28 3.16
CA ILE A 83 -3.05 -8.71 2.93
C ILE A 83 -1.57 -8.97 2.65
N TYR A 84 -0.93 -8.15 1.81
CA TYR A 84 0.49 -8.27 1.50
C TYR A 84 1.37 -8.19 2.76
N LEU A 85 1.16 -7.18 3.61
CA LEU A 85 1.95 -7.00 4.85
C LEU A 85 1.73 -8.15 5.85
N ILE A 86 0.50 -8.66 5.95
CA ILE A 86 0.19 -9.83 6.77
C ILE A 86 0.95 -11.06 6.25
N LEU A 87 0.92 -11.32 4.94
CA LEU A 87 1.61 -12.46 4.34
C LEU A 87 3.14 -12.37 4.51
N VAL A 88 3.73 -11.20 4.24
CA VAL A 88 5.17 -10.97 4.44
C VAL A 88 5.55 -11.18 5.91
N GLY A 89 4.77 -10.64 6.85
CA GLY A 89 5.03 -10.82 8.26
C GLY A 89 4.93 -12.29 8.72
N LEU A 90 3.99 -13.05 8.18
CA LEU A 90 3.86 -14.50 8.44
C LEU A 90 5.04 -15.32 7.87
N LEU A 91 5.59 -14.90 6.73
CA LEU A 91 6.77 -15.52 6.12
C LEU A 91 8.03 -15.22 6.93
N GLU A 92 8.23 -13.96 7.31
CA GLU A 92 9.38 -13.54 8.12
C GLU A 92 9.37 -14.13 9.53
N ALA A 93 8.19 -14.34 10.12
CA ALA A 93 8.04 -15.04 11.39
C ALA A 93 8.34 -16.55 11.29
N GLY A 94 8.55 -17.09 10.08
CA GLY A 94 8.80 -18.52 9.84
C GLY A 94 7.57 -19.40 10.09
N VAL A 95 6.39 -18.80 10.21
CA VAL A 95 5.09 -19.48 10.43
C VAL A 95 4.63 -20.15 9.13
N ILE A 96 4.74 -19.42 8.02
CA ILE A 96 4.50 -19.96 6.68
C ILE A 96 5.86 -20.24 6.07
N ARG A 97 6.07 -21.48 5.62
CA ARG A 97 7.25 -21.88 4.83
C ARG A 97 6.75 -22.29 3.46
N ILE A 98 7.10 -21.50 2.45
CA ILE A 98 6.89 -21.80 1.02
C ILE A 98 8.25 -21.92 0.34
#